data_AF-A0A851HFS1-F1
#
_entry.id   AF-A0A851HFS1-F1
#
_cell.length_a   1.000
_cell.length_b   1.000
_cell.length_c   1.000
_cell.angle_alpha   90.00
_cell.angle_beta   90.00
_cell.angle_gamma   90.00
#
_symmetry.space_group_name_H-M   'P 1'
#
loop_
_entity.id
_entity.type
_entity.pdbx_description
1 polymer ?
#
loop_
_entity_poly.entity_id
_entity_poly.type
_entity_poly.pdbx_seq_one_letter_code
_entity_poly.pdbx_strand_id
1 'polypeptide(L)'
;MALAFKSTLRGYSAYLEKPERQILRSLFSDVLTLLGGVSPADEPLAEDKPKFMDRFRPARDTAHLPQTPTTEDSAETGSPTDAAFWDLVGSLTEDNVQVDLTDPAVQRLLPEARSGEDADAGSAQFRDLAQDNIRQDKIADLQRSYALLQSPSLMLNEREAEAFGRALNQVRLVLSSRLNIEHEEDAERVHKIDSVDQATDVERYMALLYNFVSWLQETLMQALIGDLS
;
A
#
# COMPACT_ATOMS: atom_id res chain seq x y z
N MET A 1 -16.02 -17.02 -7.86
CA MET A 1 -14.88 -16.32 -8.46
C MET A 1 -15.32 -14.92 -8.88
N ALA A 2 -14.41 -13.95 -8.80
CA ALA A 2 -14.60 -12.57 -9.20
C ALA A 2 -15.16 -12.46 -10.61
N LEU A 3 -16.02 -11.47 -10.84
CA LEU A 3 -16.50 -11.09 -12.16
C LEU A 3 -15.85 -9.76 -12.56
N ALA A 4 -15.41 -9.70 -13.83
CA ALA A 4 -14.82 -8.52 -14.45
C ALA A 4 -15.68 -7.27 -14.29
N PHE A 5 -15.03 -6.10 -14.24
CA PHE A 5 -15.73 -4.82 -14.29
C PHE A 5 -16.55 -4.67 -15.58
N LYS A 6 -17.71 -4.03 -15.45
CA LYS A 6 -18.59 -3.66 -16.56
C LYS A 6 -19.06 -2.22 -16.40
N SER A 7 -19.14 -1.49 -17.51
CA SER A 7 -19.85 -0.19 -17.54
C SER A 7 -21.36 -0.42 -17.40
N THR A 8 -22.02 0.45 -16.64
CA THR A 8 -23.45 0.44 -16.35
C THR A 8 -23.98 1.87 -16.35
N LEU A 9 -25.30 2.05 -16.40
CA LEU A 9 -25.94 3.37 -16.31
C LEU A 9 -25.63 4.15 -15.02
N ARG A 10 -25.07 3.49 -14.00
CA ARG A 10 -24.76 4.08 -12.69
C ARG A 10 -23.24 4.13 -12.41
N GLY A 11 -22.41 3.92 -13.42
CA GLY A 11 -20.95 3.83 -13.31
C GLY A 11 -20.44 2.41 -13.56
N TYR A 12 -19.40 1.99 -12.85
CA TYR A 12 -18.69 0.74 -13.11
C TYR A 12 -18.95 -0.27 -12.00
N SER A 13 -19.29 -1.49 -12.37
CA SER A 13 -19.61 -2.53 -11.37
C SER A 13 -18.77 -3.78 -11.55
N ALA A 14 -18.32 -4.36 -10.44
CA ALA A 14 -17.73 -5.69 -10.37
C ALA A 14 -18.35 -6.48 -9.22
N TYR A 15 -18.34 -7.80 -9.36
CA TYR A 15 -18.69 -8.69 -8.25
C TYR A 15 -17.42 -9.36 -7.75
N LEU A 16 -17.14 -9.18 -6.46
CA LEU A 16 -16.01 -9.80 -5.77
C LEU A 16 -16.59 -10.65 -4.65
N GLU A 17 -16.12 -11.88 -4.48
CA GLU A 17 -16.48 -12.71 -3.35
C GLU A 17 -15.88 -12.20 -2.05
N LYS A 18 -16.41 -12.65 -0.91
CA LYS A 18 -15.91 -12.24 0.41
C LYS A 18 -14.39 -12.46 0.57
N PRO A 19 -13.80 -13.60 0.17
CA PRO A 19 -12.35 -13.80 0.28
C PRO A 19 -11.56 -12.82 -0.60
N GLU A 20 -12.00 -12.56 -1.83
CA GLU A 20 -11.34 -11.65 -2.77
C GLU A 20 -11.34 -10.21 -2.25
N ARG A 21 -12.47 -9.75 -1.67
CA ARG A 21 -12.55 -8.44 -1.01
C ARG A 21 -11.63 -8.36 0.20
N GLN A 22 -11.54 -9.42 1.00
CA GLN A 22 -10.63 -9.47 2.16
C GLN A 22 -9.16 -9.41 1.73
N ILE A 23 -8.81 -10.11 0.64
CA ILE A 23 -7.47 -10.05 0.04
C ILE A 23 -7.14 -8.63 -0.41
N LEU A 24 -8.00 -7.98 -1.19
CA LEU A 24 -7.75 -6.60 -1.65
C LEU A 24 -7.68 -5.60 -0.50
N ARG A 25 -8.54 -5.74 0.52
CA ARG A 25 -8.47 -4.90 1.73
C ARG A 25 -7.16 -5.09 2.48
N SER A 26 -6.66 -6.32 2.60
CA SER A 26 -5.34 -6.58 3.17
C SER A 26 -4.28 -5.87 2.35
N LEU A 27 -4.27 -6.08 1.03
CA LEU A 27 -3.28 -5.47 0.14
C LEU A 27 -3.27 -3.94 0.21
N PHE A 28 -4.43 -3.30 0.24
CA PHE A 28 -4.49 -1.84 0.41
C PHE A 28 -4.00 -1.40 1.79
N SER A 29 -4.35 -2.12 2.86
CA SER A 29 -3.85 -1.88 4.21
C SER A 29 -2.33 -2.01 4.30
N ASP A 30 -1.77 -2.99 3.61
CA ASP A 30 -0.36 -3.28 3.54
C ASP A 30 0.42 -2.16 2.86
N VAL A 31 -0.06 -1.70 1.69
CA VAL A 31 0.55 -0.55 0.99
C VAL A 31 0.35 0.75 1.77
N LEU A 32 -0.79 0.94 2.44
CA LEU A 32 -1.00 2.07 3.35
C LEU A 32 0.08 2.11 4.45
N THR A 33 0.29 0.97 5.10
CA THR A 33 1.31 0.84 6.16
C THR A 33 2.71 1.11 5.62
N LEU A 34 3.01 0.60 4.42
CA LEU A 34 4.30 0.83 3.74
C LEU A 34 4.56 2.33 3.48
N LEU A 35 3.50 3.10 3.20
CA LEU A 35 3.57 4.55 2.99
C LEU A 35 3.46 5.38 4.28
N GLY A 36 3.42 4.73 5.45
CA GLY A 36 3.22 5.40 6.75
C GLY A 36 1.80 5.93 6.96
N GLY A 37 0.84 5.47 6.15
CA GLY A 37 -0.58 5.77 6.32
C GLY A 37 -1.24 4.88 7.37
N VAL A 38 -2.22 5.43 8.08
CA VAL A 38 -3.04 4.66 9.02
C VAL A 38 -4.09 3.86 8.23
N SER A 39 -4.04 2.54 8.38
CA SER A 39 -5.06 1.65 7.85
C SER A 39 -6.37 1.83 8.63
N PRO A 40 -7.53 2.04 7.97
CA PRO A 40 -8.82 2.15 8.62
C PRO A 40 -9.37 0.77 9.04
N ALA A 41 -8.50 -0.14 9.49
CA ALA A 41 -8.92 -1.42 10.01
C ALA A 41 -9.84 -1.21 11.23
N ASP A 42 -11.14 -1.36 10.99
CA ASP A 42 -12.15 -1.58 12.01
C ASP A 42 -11.70 -2.76 12.88
N GLU A 43 -11.34 -2.49 14.13
CA GLU A 43 -10.81 -3.44 15.13
C GLU A 43 -9.50 -4.16 14.72
N PRO A 44 -8.58 -4.39 15.67
CA PRO A 44 -7.53 -5.39 15.45
C PRO A 44 -8.23 -6.72 15.19
N LEU A 45 -8.21 -7.19 13.94
CA LEU A 45 -8.46 -8.60 13.64
C LEU A 45 -7.56 -9.38 14.58
N ALA A 46 -8.18 -10.16 15.48
CA ALA A 46 -7.57 -10.88 16.60
C ALA A 46 -6.06 -11.13 16.41
N GLU A 47 -5.28 -10.66 17.39
CA GLU A 47 -3.81 -10.49 17.47
C GLU A 47 -2.91 -11.70 17.07
N ASP A 48 -3.45 -12.74 16.43
CA ASP A 48 -2.75 -14.00 16.14
C ASP A 48 -2.60 -14.30 14.64
N LYS A 49 -2.82 -13.32 13.75
CA LYS A 49 -2.45 -13.45 12.33
C LYS A 49 -1.32 -12.48 12.00
N PRO A 50 -0.15 -12.96 11.54
CA PRO A 50 0.89 -12.07 11.05
C PRO A 50 0.27 -11.17 9.99
N LYS A 51 0.47 -9.85 10.10
CA LYS A 51 0.03 -8.91 9.07
C LYS A 51 0.61 -9.42 7.77
N PHE A 52 -0.16 -9.37 6.69
CA PHE A 52 0.27 -9.96 5.43
C PHE A 52 1.67 -9.42 5.07
N MET A 53 1.91 -8.11 5.20
CA MET A 53 3.23 -7.47 5.10
C MET A 53 4.34 -8.00 6.02
N ASP A 54 4.07 -8.55 7.20
CA ASP A 54 5.11 -9.18 8.04
C ASP A 54 5.77 -10.36 7.32
N ARG A 55 5.06 -11.00 6.37
CA ARG A 55 5.59 -12.07 5.52
C ARG A 55 6.36 -11.55 4.30
N PHE A 56 6.25 -10.27 3.98
CA PHE A 56 6.81 -9.62 2.77
C PHE A 56 7.86 -8.55 3.08
N ARG A 57 8.20 -8.37 4.36
CA ARG A 57 9.33 -7.57 4.80
C ARG A 57 10.61 -8.21 4.25
N PRO A 58 11.59 -7.44 3.72
CA PRO A 58 12.88 -8.00 3.34
C PRO A 58 13.47 -8.76 4.54
N ALA A 59 14.12 -9.90 4.29
CA ALA A 59 14.60 -10.85 5.31
C ALA A 59 15.51 -10.28 6.42
N ARG A 60 15.85 -8.99 6.35
CA ARG A 60 16.60 -8.25 7.37
C ARG A 60 15.77 -7.81 8.58
N ASP A 61 14.45 -7.70 8.45
CA ASP A 61 13.58 -7.20 9.52
C ASP A 61 12.83 -8.34 10.23
N THR A 62 13.58 -9.30 10.78
CA THR A 62 13.07 -9.97 11.99
C THR A 62 13.34 -9.00 13.13
N ALA A 63 12.29 -8.28 13.54
CA ALA A 63 12.36 -7.28 14.61
C ALA A 63 13.14 -7.83 15.81
N HIS A 64 14.26 -7.18 16.13
CA HIS A 64 14.86 -7.35 17.45
C HIS A 64 13.87 -6.73 18.44
N LEU A 65 13.34 -7.56 19.34
CA LEU A 65 12.52 -7.09 20.45
C LEU A 65 13.26 -5.94 21.15
N PRO A 66 12.62 -4.79 21.40
CA PRO A 66 13.25 -3.73 22.17
C PRO A 66 13.59 -4.28 23.54
N GLN A 67 14.88 -4.33 23.87
CA GLN A 67 15.31 -4.60 25.23
C GLN A 67 14.89 -3.40 26.07
N THR A 68 14.15 -3.67 27.15
CA THR A 68 13.70 -2.65 28.09
C THR A 68 14.91 -1.87 28.62
N PRO A 69 14.88 -0.53 28.66
CA PRO A 69 15.98 0.22 29.23
C PRO A 69 16.04 -0.07 30.73
N THR A 70 17.17 -0.62 31.18
CA THR A 70 17.52 -0.70 32.59
C THR A 70 17.62 0.72 33.12
N THR A 71 16.68 1.11 33.98
CA THR A 71 16.69 2.41 34.63
C THR A 71 17.76 2.41 35.72
N GLU A 72 18.86 3.11 35.48
CA GLU A 72 19.77 3.58 36.54
C GLU A 72 19.90 5.11 36.43
N ASP A 73 19.16 5.76 37.33
CA ASP A 73 19.46 6.97 38.09
C ASP A 73 20.34 8.07 37.45
N SER A 74 19.77 9.27 37.26
CA SER A 74 20.31 10.52 37.83
C SER A 74 19.43 11.74 37.48
N ALA A 75 19.18 12.54 38.50
CA ALA A 75 18.36 13.76 38.54
C ALA A 75 18.95 14.93 37.74
N GLU A 76 18.09 15.79 37.16
CA GLU A 76 18.26 17.25 37.15
C GLU A 76 16.91 17.99 36.99
N THR A 77 16.88 19.20 37.53
CA THR A 77 15.72 20.01 37.90
C THR A 77 15.17 20.82 36.73
N GLY A 78 13.93 20.55 36.33
CA GLY A 78 13.11 21.37 35.44
C GLY A 78 11.63 21.05 35.69
N SER A 79 10.72 22.03 35.58
CA SER A 79 9.29 21.84 35.87
C SER A 79 8.75 20.63 35.08
N PRO A 80 8.36 19.53 35.75
CA PRO A 80 8.14 18.23 35.10
C PRO A 80 6.94 18.22 34.14
N THR A 81 6.09 19.24 34.18
CA THR A 81 4.83 19.28 33.44
C THR A 81 4.97 19.83 32.02
N ASP A 82 5.91 20.74 31.77
CA ASP A 82 6.14 21.28 30.40
C ASP A 82 7.02 20.33 29.58
N ALA A 83 8.05 19.74 30.18
CA ALA A 83 8.89 18.76 29.52
C ALA A 83 8.09 17.49 29.18
N ALA A 84 7.28 16.98 30.11
CA ALA A 84 6.41 15.83 29.83
C ALA A 84 5.31 16.16 28.81
N PHE A 85 4.84 17.41 28.74
CA PHE A 85 3.90 17.84 27.70
C PHE A 85 4.57 17.90 26.33
N TRP A 86 5.78 18.47 26.20
CA TRP A 86 6.52 18.50 24.94
C TRP A 86 7.07 17.13 24.53
N ASP A 87 7.36 16.26 25.50
CA ASP A 87 7.74 14.85 25.29
C ASP A 87 6.52 14.03 24.85
N LEU A 88 5.34 14.28 25.42
CA LEU A 88 4.08 13.68 24.97
C LEU A 88 3.63 14.22 23.61
N VAL A 89 3.76 15.53 23.37
CA VAL A 89 3.48 16.14 22.05
C VAL A 89 4.51 15.65 21.04
N GLY A 90 5.78 15.52 21.44
CA GLY A 90 6.87 14.88 20.70
C GLY A 90 6.50 13.45 20.35
N SER A 91 6.13 12.62 21.32
CA SER A 91 5.73 11.22 21.14
C SER A 91 4.47 11.07 20.28
N LEU A 92 3.51 11.98 20.41
CA LEU A 92 2.29 12.03 19.58
C LEU A 92 2.59 12.50 18.14
N THR A 93 3.68 13.23 17.92
CA THR A 93 4.21 13.55 16.60
C THR A 93 5.22 12.51 16.07
N GLU A 94 5.78 11.69 16.95
CA GLU A 94 6.80 10.66 16.68
C GLU A 94 6.23 9.26 16.40
N ASP A 95 4.91 9.07 16.54
CA ASP A 95 4.18 8.00 15.81
C ASP A 95 4.18 8.25 14.28
N ASN A 96 5.15 9.01 13.79
CA ASN A 96 5.52 9.08 12.40
C ASN A 96 6.15 7.73 12.05
N VAL A 97 5.34 6.79 11.56
CA VAL A 97 5.83 5.55 10.96
C VAL A 97 6.91 5.94 9.96
N GLN A 98 8.18 5.72 10.36
CA GLN A 98 9.31 6.18 9.57
C GLN A 98 9.35 5.34 8.30
N VAL A 99 8.88 5.92 7.19
CA VAL A 99 8.84 5.26 5.90
C VAL A 99 10.28 4.97 5.48
N ASP A 100 10.60 3.70 5.25
CA ASP A 100 11.91 3.31 4.73
C ASP A 100 12.00 3.67 3.24
N LEU A 101 12.56 4.85 2.96
CA LEU A 101 12.79 5.33 1.59
C LEU A 101 13.84 4.50 0.83
N THR A 102 14.57 3.61 1.50
CA THR A 102 15.52 2.69 0.85
C THR A 102 14.86 1.42 0.34
N ASP A 103 13.60 1.15 0.72
CA ASP A 103 12.83 0.02 0.24
C ASP A 103 12.53 0.17 -1.27
N PRO A 104 12.92 -0.80 -2.12
CA PRO A 104 12.65 -0.76 -3.57
C PRO A 104 11.17 -0.61 -3.94
N ALA A 105 10.24 -1.07 -3.10
CA ALA A 105 8.81 -0.88 -3.32
C ALA A 105 8.38 0.57 -3.03
N VAL A 106 8.92 1.18 -1.97
CA VAL A 106 8.69 2.60 -1.66
C VAL A 106 9.25 3.48 -2.76
N GLN A 107 10.44 3.19 -3.28
CA GLN A 107 11.03 3.93 -4.39
C GLN A 107 10.22 3.83 -5.68
N ARG A 108 9.62 2.66 -5.96
CA ARG A 108 8.68 2.52 -7.10
C ARG A 108 7.37 3.28 -6.87
N LEU A 109 6.88 3.34 -5.63
CA LEU A 109 5.66 4.08 -5.28
C LEU A 109 5.88 5.58 -5.28
N LEU A 110 7.02 6.06 -4.79
CA LEU A 110 7.41 7.46 -4.65
C LEU A 110 8.66 7.73 -5.49
N PRO A 111 8.56 7.68 -6.83
CA PRO A 111 9.70 7.96 -7.68
C PRO A 111 10.16 9.41 -7.48
N GLU A 112 11.48 9.64 -7.56
CA GLU A 112 12.03 10.97 -7.41
C GLU A 112 11.38 11.95 -8.40
N ALA A 113 10.99 13.11 -7.90
CA ALA A 113 10.44 14.18 -8.73
C ALA A 113 11.56 14.73 -9.63
N ARG A 114 11.58 14.24 -10.88
CA ARG A 114 12.47 14.60 -12.01
C ARG A 114 13.80 13.84 -12.03
N SER A 115 13.98 13.06 -13.09
CA SER A 115 15.29 12.58 -13.54
C SER A 115 15.65 13.32 -14.85
N GLY A 116 16.77 14.03 -14.89
CA GLY A 116 17.25 14.75 -16.10
C GLY A 116 17.87 16.12 -15.83
N GLU A 117 18.23 16.84 -16.92
CA GLU A 117 18.92 18.16 -16.88
C GLU A 117 18.14 19.28 -16.17
N ASP A 118 16.83 19.09 -15.93
CA ASP A 118 15.96 20.04 -15.18
C ASP A 118 15.85 19.73 -13.66
N ALA A 119 16.61 18.76 -13.15
CA ALA A 119 16.61 18.39 -11.73
C ALA A 119 17.17 19.49 -10.82
N ASP A 120 18.00 20.39 -11.35
CA ASP A 120 18.70 21.46 -10.62
C ASP A 120 17.88 22.75 -10.44
N ALA A 121 16.69 22.85 -11.04
CA ALA A 121 15.89 24.07 -11.04
C ALA A 121 15.04 24.29 -9.76
N GLY A 122 14.98 23.32 -8.85
CA GLY A 122 14.16 23.38 -7.63
C GLY A 122 14.99 23.27 -6.34
N SER A 123 14.57 23.97 -5.28
CA SER A 123 15.19 23.82 -3.96
C SER A 123 14.88 22.43 -3.36
N ALA A 124 15.77 21.90 -2.51
CA ALA A 124 15.54 20.63 -1.82
C ALA A 124 14.21 20.60 -1.06
N GLN A 125 13.84 21.70 -0.40
CA GLN A 125 12.58 21.83 0.35
C GLN A 125 11.34 21.72 -0.55
N PHE A 126 11.39 22.24 -1.79
CA PHE A 126 10.28 22.06 -2.73
C PHE A 126 10.14 20.60 -3.20
N ARG A 127 11.25 19.86 -3.30
CA ARG A 127 11.21 18.43 -3.63
C ARG A 127 10.58 17.63 -2.50
N ASP A 128 10.98 17.90 -1.26
CA ASP A 128 10.44 17.22 -0.08
C ASP A 128 8.91 17.43 0.04
N LEU A 129 8.46 18.69 -0.09
CA LEU A 129 7.02 19.02 -0.06
C LEU A 129 6.23 18.36 -1.21
N ALA A 130 6.80 18.32 -2.42
CA ALA A 130 6.14 17.67 -3.55
C ALA A 130 6.02 16.15 -3.33
N GLN A 131 7.08 15.52 -2.81
CA GLN A 131 7.08 14.10 -2.47
C GLN A 131 6.07 13.77 -1.36
N ASP A 132 5.96 14.63 -0.34
CA ASP A 132 4.96 14.49 0.72
C ASP A 132 3.53 14.58 0.18
N ASN A 133 3.25 15.53 -0.71
CA ASN A 133 1.94 15.64 -1.36
C ASN A 133 1.61 14.39 -2.19
N ILE A 134 2.56 13.91 -2.99
CA ILE A 134 2.41 12.67 -3.78
C ILE A 134 2.12 11.46 -2.86
N ARG A 135 2.82 11.37 -1.73
CA ARG A 135 2.59 10.32 -0.73
C ARG A 135 1.19 10.41 -0.14
N GLN A 136 0.75 11.61 0.24
CA GLN A 136 -0.58 11.84 0.79
C GLN A 136 -1.70 11.50 -0.21
N ASP A 137 -1.54 11.84 -1.49
CA ASP A 137 -2.49 11.50 -2.54
C ASP A 137 -2.64 9.97 -2.72
N LYS A 138 -1.51 9.25 -2.70
CA LYS A 138 -1.49 7.78 -2.77
C LYS A 138 -2.20 7.15 -1.56
N ILE A 139 -1.92 7.64 -0.35
CA ILE A 139 -2.60 7.21 0.88
C ILE A 139 -4.11 7.44 0.75
N ALA A 140 -4.54 8.60 0.27
CA ALA A 140 -5.95 8.93 0.12
C ALA A 140 -6.65 8.02 -0.90
N ASP A 141 -6.01 7.70 -2.03
CA ASP A 141 -6.53 6.74 -3.02
C ASP A 141 -6.72 5.34 -2.42
N LEU A 142 -5.74 4.85 -1.64
CA LEU A 142 -5.81 3.55 -0.97
C LEU A 142 -6.89 3.51 0.11
N GLN A 143 -7.01 4.55 0.93
CA GLN A 143 -8.05 4.64 1.98
C GLN A 143 -9.46 4.63 1.37
N ARG A 144 -9.69 5.40 0.31
CA ARG A 144 -10.97 5.39 -0.43
C ARG A 144 -11.26 4.01 -1.00
N SER A 145 -10.28 3.41 -1.66
CA SER A 145 -10.42 2.09 -2.29
C SER A 145 -10.66 0.97 -1.27
N TYR A 146 -10.03 1.06 -0.10
CA TYR A 146 -10.28 0.17 1.03
C TYR A 146 -11.72 0.27 1.53
N ALA A 147 -12.25 1.48 1.70
CA ALA A 147 -13.61 1.71 2.18
C ALA A 147 -14.66 1.15 1.20
N LEU A 148 -14.44 1.31 -0.11
CA LEU A 148 -15.34 0.79 -1.16
C LEU A 148 -15.52 -0.74 -1.09
N LEU A 149 -14.54 -1.47 -0.57
CA LEU A 149 -14.58 -2.93 -0.41
C LEU A 149 -15.32 -3.41 0.86
N GLN A 150 -15.88 -2.51 1.67
CA GLN A 150 -16.76 -2.89 2.79
C GLN A 150 -18.07 -3.53 2.27
N SER A 151 -18.54 -3.11 1.10
CA SER A 151 -19.77 -3.61 0.49
C SER A 151 -19.53 -4.86 -0.38
N PRO A 152 -20.50 -5.80 -0.45
CA PRO A 152 -20.37 -6.98 -1.28
C PRO A 152 -20.52 -6.73 -2.78
N SER A 153 -21.22 -5.66 -3.16
CA SER A 153 -21.31 -5.18 -4.54
C SER A 153 -20.43 -3.95 -4.67
N LEU A 154 -19.43 -4.01 -5.55
CA LEU A 154 -18.56 -2.89 -5.84
C LEU A 154 -19.18 -2.10 -6.99
N MET A 155 -19.78 -0.96 -6.68
CA MET A 155 -20.29 0.01 -7.65
C MET A 155 -19.51 1.31 -7.49
N LEU A 156 -18.86 1.74 -8.57
CA LEU A 156 -17.97 2.89 -8.59
C LEU A 156 -18.54 3.94 -9.54
N ASN A 157 -18.58 5.19 -9.11
CA ASN A 157 -18.64 6.30 -10.05
C ASN A 157 -17.28 6.49 -10.75
N GLU A 158 -17.21 7.37 -11.75
CA GLU A 158 -15.99 7.63 -12.52
C GLU A 158 -14.77 8.01 -11.65
N ARG A 159 -14.94 8.95 -10.72
CA ARG A 159 -13.85 9.38 -9.82
C ARG A 159 -13.39 8.25 -8.90
N GLU A 160 -14.33 7.44 -8.41
CA GLU A 160 -14.03 6.25 -7.61
C GLU A 160 -13.31 5.18 -8.43
N ALA A 161 -13.72 4.96 -9.68
CA ALA A 161 -13.08 4.02 -10.60
C ALA A 161 -11.64 4.43 -10.91
N GLU A 162 -11.38 5.70 -11.19
CA GLU A 162 -10.02 6.21 -11.37
C GLU A 162 -9.15 6.03 -10.12
N ALA A 163 -9.67 6.40 -8.93
CA ALA A 163 -8.95 6.24 -7.67
C ALA A 163 -8.67 4.76 -7.36
N PHE A 164 -9.65 3.88 -7.61
CA PHE A 164 -9.53 2.44 -7.43
C PHE A 164 -8.50 1.85 -8.39
N GLY A 165 -8.50 2.27 -9.66
CA GLY A 165 -7.49 1.91 -10.65
C GLY A 165 -6.08 2.32 -10.22
N ARG A 166 -5.91 3.55 -9.69
CA ARG A 166 -4.63 4.00 -9.12
C ARG A 166 -4.21 3.17 -7.90
N ALA A 167 -5.13 2.82 -7.01
CA ALA A 167 -4.83 1.98 -5.84
C ALA A 167 -4.42 0.55 -6.25
N LEU A 168 -5.11 -0.07 -7.21
CA LEU A 168 -4.71 -1.37 -7.77
C LEU A 168 -3.31 -1.31 -8.38
N ASN A 169 -3.01 -0.23 -9.12
CA ASN A 169 -1.69 -0.03 -9.69
C ASN A 169 -0.61 0.10 -8.61
N GLN A 170 -0.88 0.79 -7.50
CA GLN A 170 0.06 0.88 -6.37
C GLN A 170 0.36 -0.50 -5.77
N VAL A 171 -0.66 -1.34 -5.57
CA VAL A 171 -0.47 -2.73 -5.13
C VAL A 171 0.37 -3.51 -6.14
N ARG A 172 0.09 -3.37 -7.43
CA ARG A 172 0.83 -4.04 -8.50
C ARG A 172 2.31 -3.66 -8.49
N LEU A 173 2.65 -2.38 -8.27
CA LEU A 173 4.03 -1.91 -8.16
C LEU A 173 4.78 -2.50 -6.96
N VAL A 174 4.10 -2.66 -5.83
CA VAL A 174 4.69 -3.30 -4.64
C VAL A 174 4.94 -4.78 -4.89
N LEU A 175 3.94 -5.48 -5.43
CA LEU A 175 4.06 -6.91 -5.75
C LEU A 175 5.15 -7.16 -6.79
N SER A 176 5.23 -6.34 -7.85
CA SER A 176 6.29 -6.47 -8.86
C SER A 176 7.67 -6.25 -8.26
N SER A 177 7.82 -5.30 -7.32
CA SER A 177 9.06 -5.10 -6.58
C SER A 177 9.46 -6.31 -5.76
N ARG A 178 8.52 -6.94 -5.07
CA ARG A 178 8.79 -8.09 -4.20
C ARG A 178 9.05 -9.37 -4.98
N LEU A 179 8.44 -9.49 -6.16
CA LEU A 179 8.66 -10.58 -7.12
C LEU A 179 9.90 -10.37 -8.01
N ASN A 180 10.63 -9.27 -7.81
CA ASN A 180 11.78 -8.87 -8.63
C ASN A 180 11.47 -8.87 -10.14
N ILE A 181 10.32 -8.30 -10.51
CA ILE A 181 9.92 -8.11 -11.91
C ILE A 181 10.57 -6.82 -12.40
N GLU A 182 11.55 -6.94 -13.29
CA GLU A 182 12.23 -5.80 -13.92
C GLU A 182 11.97 -5.74 -15.43
N HIS A 183 11.79 -6.91 -16.05
CA HIS A 183 11.57 -7.03 -17.49
C HIS A 183 10.33 -7.85 -17.83
N GLU A 184 9.95 -7.85 -19.10
CA GLU A 184 8.77 -8.56 -19.59
C GLU A 184 8.89 -10.07 -19.34
N GLU A 185 10.09 -10.64 -19.47
CA GLU A 185 10.34 -12.07 -19.25
C GLU A 185 10.06 -12.49 -17.79
N ASP A 186 10.28 -11.59 -16.82
CA ASP A 186 9.96 -11.84 -15.41
C ASP A 186 8.44 -11.87 -15.20
N ALA A 187 7.72 -10.95 -15.83
CA ALA A 187 6.27 -10.89 -15.77
C ALA A 187 5.66 -12.15 -16.40
N GLU A 188 6.17 -12.61 -17.55
CA GLU A 188 5.73 -13.86 -18.19
C GLU A 188 5.94 -15.08 -17.29
N ARG A 189 7.06 -15.16 -16.57
CA ARG A 189 7.33 -16.24 -15.60
C ARG A 189 6.30 -16.22 -14.48
N VAL A 190 5.98 -15.04 -13.94
CA VAL A 190 4.97 -14.86 -12.89
C VAL A 190 3.56 -15.18 -13.39
N HIS A 191 3.24 -14.84 -14.65
CA HIS A 191 1.94 -15.12 -15.27
C HIS A 191 1.67 -16.63 -15.46
N LYS A 192 2.71 -17.47 -15.53
CA LYS A 192 2.55 -18.94 -15.61
C LYS A 192 2.01 -19.55 -14.31
N ILE A 193 2.04 -18.82 -13.19
CA ILE A 193 1.50 -19.26 -11.90
C ILE A 193 0.07 -18.74 -11.79
N ASP A 194 -0.90 -19.56 -12.21
CA ASP A 194 -2.30 -19.15 -12.35
C ASP A 194 -3.28 -19.89 -11.42
N SER A 195 -2.82 -20.90 -10.67
CA SER A 195 -3.67 -21.68 -9.77
C SER A 195 -3.20 -21.69 -8.32
N VAL A 196 -4.18 -21.69 -7.41
CA VAL A 196 -3.97 -21.76 -5.95
C VAL A 196 -3.22 -23.04 -5.56
N ASP A 197 -3.45 -24.14 -6.26
CA ASP A 197 -2.77 -25.42 -6.02
C ASP A 197 -1.25 -25.35 -6.25
N GLN A 198 -0.79 -24.38 -7.05
CA GLN A 198 0.63 -24.15 -7.30
C GLN A 198 1.29 -23.27 -6.23
N ALA A 199 0.53 -22.53 -5.42
CA ALA A 199 1.04 -21.59 -4.42
C ALA A 199 1.50 -22.27 -3.12
N THR A 200 2.55 -23.07 -3.26
CA THR A 200 3.19 -23.81 -2.16
C THR A 200 4.13 -22.97 -1.30
N ASP A 201 4.45 -21.76 -1.74
CA ASP A 201 5.35 -20.82 -1.06
C ASP A 201 4.87 -19.37 -1.20
N VAL A 202 5.55 -18.47 -0.47
CA VAL A 202 5.20 -17.05 -0.38
C VAL A 202 5.33 -16.35 -1.75
N GLU A 203 6.34 -16.69 -2.53
CA GLU A 203 6.60 -16.08 -3.84
C GLU A 203 5.48 -16.43 -4.84
N ARG A 204 5.10 -17.71 -4.91
CA ARG A 204 4.01 -18.15 -5.78
C ARG A 204 2.66 -17.59 -5.36
N TYR A 205 2.43 -17.42 -4.06
CA TYR A 205 1.23 -16.73 -3.59
C TYR A 205 1.21 -15.26 -4.04
N MET A 206 2.33 -14.54 -3.95
CA MET A 206 2.44 -13.18 -4.50
C MET A 206 2.19 -13.14 -6.00
N ALA A 207 2.68 -14.13 -6.74
CA ALA A 207 2.43 -14.25 -8.18
C ALA A 207 0.92 -14.35 -8.48
N LEU A 208 0.18 -15.17 -7.74
CA LEU A 208 -1.28 -15.26 -7.89
C LEU A 208 -1.97 -13.93 -7.58
N LEU A 209 -1.54 -13.23 -6.54
CA LEU A 209 -2.09 -11.92 -6.21
C LEU A 209 -1.78 -10.87 -7.27
N TYR A 210 -0.55 -10.87 -7.79
CA TYR A 210 -0.14 -10.00 -8.87
C TYR A 210 -1.00 -10.24 -10.12
N ASN A 211 -1.22 -11.50 -10.49
CA ASN A 211 -2.07 -11.88 -11.61
C ASN A 211 -3.53 -11.45 -11.38
N PHE A 212 -4.07 -11.70 -10.20
CA PHE A 212 -5.44 -11.30 -9.83
C PHE A 212 -5.64 -9.78 -9.88
N VAL A 213 -4.73 -9.00 -9.28
CA VAL A 213 -4.79 -7.53 -9.27
C VAL A 213 -4.61 -6.97 -10.68
N SER A 214 -3.70 -7.55 -11.47
CA SER A 214 -3.47 -7.14 -12.86
C SER A 214 -4.71 -7.36 -13.73
N TRP A 215 -5.32 -8.54 -13.64
CA TRP A 215 -6.58 -8.83 -14.32
C TRP A 215 -7.71 -7.88 -13.89
N LEU A 216 -7.84 -7.64 -12.58
CA LEU A 216 -8.88 -6.75 -12.07
C LEU A 216 -8.70 -5.32 -12.57
N GLN A 217 -7.46 -4.80 -12.56
CA GLN A 217 -7.12 -3.48 -13.10
C GLN A 217 -7.39 -3.42 -14.60
N GLU A 218 -7.00 -4.44 -15.37
CA GLU A 218 -7.26 -4.51 -16.81
C GLU A 218 -8.75 -4.41 -17.12
N THR A 219 -9.58 -5.19 -16.44
CA THR A 219 -11.04 -5.15 -16.67
C THR A 219 -11.65 -3.79 -16.31
N LEU A 220 -11.15 -3.11 -15.28
CA LEU A 220 -11.58 -1.76 -14.93
C LEU A 220 -11.18 -0.74 -15.99
N MET A 221 -9.93 -0.81 -16.49
CA MET A 221 -9.44 0.07 -17.54
C MET A 221 -10.22 -0.13 -18.85
N GLN A 222 -10.52 -1.38 -19.21
CA GLN A 222 -11.37 -1.69 -20.36
C GLN A 222 -12.78 -1.10 -20.20
N ALA A 223 -13.36 -1.18 -19.00
CA ALA A 223 -14.68 -0.59 -18.73
C ALA A 223 -14.67 0.94 -18.82
N LEU A 224 -13.61 1.61 -18.34
CA LEU A 224 -13.42 3.06 -18.45
C LEU A 224 -13.24 3.50 -19.92
N ILE A 225 -12.41 2.78 -20.68
CA ILE A 225 -12.16 3.08 -22.11
C ILE A 225 -13.41 2.87 -22.95
N GLY A 226 -14.17 1.80 -22.69
CA GLY A 226 -15.41 1.53 -23.42
C GLY A 226 -16.53 2.54 -23.17
N ASP A 227 -16.40 3.37 -22.14
CA ASP A 227 -17.35 4.47 -21.83
C ASP A 227 -16.98 5.78 -22.55
N LEU A 228 -15.70 5.91 -22.97
CA LEU A 228 -15.17 7.06 -23.73
C LEU A 228 -15.47 7.00 -25.23
N SER A 229 -15.97 5.85 -25.74
CA SER A 229 -16.26 5.58 -27.15
C SER A 229 -17.75 5.64 -27.47
#